data_AF-A0AAD3DQQ9-F1
#
_entry.id   AF-A0AAD3DQQ9-F1
#
_cell.length_a   1.000
_cell.length_b   1.000
_cell.length_c   1.000
_cell.angle_alpha   90.00
_cell.angle_beta   90.00
_cell.angle_gamma   90.00
#
_symmetry.space_group_name_H-M   'P 1'
#
loop_
_entity.id
_entity.type
_entity.pdbx_description
1 polymer ?
#
loop_
_entity_poly.entity_id
_entity_poly.type
_entity_poly.pdbx_seq_one_letter_code
_entity_poly.pdbx_strand_id
1 'polypeptide(L)'
;MKAPPPSSTQPPPSSPSPAPPPPQQPHASSQLHHRQPHHQQQQQQERQGCGMGAPPPQPQPPGSYYPAKGPYAAPPQPQYSPLPAALLADAASSQALLPSRTALAALLAVPLALWGCAVGAGVAAAEPLKEGAARRDFEHPLIGFDRYVFRVWGPLLPLAPYLVRIAAAAAGNAAARLFTPTSSSMRVVRGMRPAAVQQPRPGVTLPLLSLAVYGAIIAVRVLLYLGHLSFQRAVARVVVSDHLFLGASVVACFQAELLMCLSDIYKAELLRGSDPWVGARQLTVVAAMVTSMFVLVFVYGDMYCTARWYHEPAESLGALAVGAAVFQLPVVVWMWLHGRRGLPRGGGKP
;
A
#
# COMPACT_ATOMS: atom_id res chain seq x y z
N MET A 1 -38.38 -57.17 51.42
CA MET A 1 -37.96 -55.77 51.16
C MET A 1 -36.57 -55.58 51.74
N LYS A 2 -35.56 -55.29 50.90
CA LYS A 2 -34.14 -55.26 51.25
C LYS A 2 -33.72 -53.81 51.48
N ALA A 3 -33.14 -53.50 52.63
CA ALA A 3 -32.71 -52.15 52.99
C ALA A 3 -31.55 -51.65 52.10
N PRO A 4 -31.50 -50.36 51.73
CA PRO A 4 -30.40 -49.80 50.95
C PRO A 4 -29.13 -49.63 51.80
N PRO A 5 -27.94 -49.70 51.18
CA PRO A 5 -26.67 -49.58 51.88
C PRO A 5 -26.37 -48.11 52.29
N PRO A 6 -25.53 -47.91 53.32
CA PRO A 6 -25.19 -46.59 53.83
C PRO A 6 -24.28 -45.81 52.85
N SER A 7 -24.61 -44.53 52.70
CA SER A 7 -23.88 -43.53 51.92
C SER A 7 -22.49 -43.25 52.49
N SER A 8 -21.47 -43.42 51.65
CA SER A 8 -20.07 -43.10 51.95
C SER A 8 -19.86 -41.58 52.02
N THR A 9 -19.47 -41.10 53.20
CA THR A 9 -19.07 -39.72 53.46
C THR A 9 -17.73 -39.43 52.77
N GLN A 10 -17.73 -38.52 51.78
CA GLN A 10 -16.48 -38.02 51.18
C GLN A 10 -15.76 -37.07 52.16
N PRO A 11 -14.42 -37.17 52.27
CA PRO A 11 -13.63 -36.22 53.05
C PRO A 11 -13.57 -34.84 52.35
N PRO A 12 -13.45 -33.75 53.13
CA PRO A 12 -13.41 -32.39 52.60
C PRO A 12 -12.15 -32.14 51.75
N PRO A 13 -12.25 -31.27 50.73
CA PRO A 13 -11.13 -30.94 49.86
C PRO A 13 -10.04 -30.18 50.62
N SER A 14 -8.80 -30.60 50.44
CA SER A 14 -7.60 -29.95 50.96
C SER A 14 -7.40 -28.57 50.33
N SER A 15 -7.08 -27.60 51.19
CA SER A 15 -6.80 -26.22 50.81
C SER A 15 -5.62 -26.13 49.82
N PRO A 16 -5.70 -25.28 48.79
CA PRO A 16 -4.62 -25.12 47.82
C PRO A 16 -3.40 -24.43 48.46
N SER A 17 -2.23 -25.05 48.31
CA SER A 17 -0.94 -24.46 48.71
C SER A 17 -0.65 -23.18 47.93
N PRO A 18 -0.02 -22.17 48.56
CA PRO A 18 0.37 -20.93 47.89
C PRO A 18 1.40 -21.21 46.78
N ALA A 19 1.19 -20.57 45.63
CA ALA A 19 2.06 -20.69 44.48
C ALA A 19 3.47 -20.11 44.76
N PRO A 20 4.54 -20.76 44.28
CA PRO A 20 5.90 -20.24 44.43
C PRO A 20 6.09 -18.96 43.60
N PRO A 21 6.96 -18.03 44.07
CA PRO A 21 7.24 -16.79 43.36
C PRO A 21 7.97 -17.07 42.03
N PRO A 22 7.74 -16.23 41.00
CA PRO A 22 8.35 -16.42 39.69
C PRO A 22 9.88 -16.23 39.72
N PRO A 23 10.64 -16.97 38.90
CA PRO A 23 12.08 -16.84 38.80
C PRO A 23 12.46 -15.47 38.21
N GLN A 24 13.39 -14.79 38.89
CA GLN A 24 14.00 -13.55 38.42
C GLN A 24 14.83 -13.85 37.16
N GLN A 25 14.45 -13.25 36.03
CA GLN A 25 15.24 -13.33 34.81
C GLN A 25 16.48 -12.42 34.90
N PRO A 26 17.67 -12.89 34.49
CA PRO A 26 18.86 -12.07 34.45
C PRO A 26 18.79 -11.06 33.29
N HIS A 27 19.03 -9.79 33.61
CA HIS A 27 19.20 -8.72 32.64
C HIS A 27 20.46 -8.96 31.79
N ALA A 28 20.27 -9.35 30.53
CA ALA A 28 21.32 -9.33 29.53
C ALA A 28 21.43 -7.92 28.94
N SER A 29 22.44 -7.17 29.40
CA SER A 29 22.87 -5.90 28.83
C SER A 29 23.59 -6.14 27.50
N SER A 30 22.89 -5.96 26.38
CA SER A 30 23.49 -5.91 25.05
C SER A 30 24.21 -4.58 24.84
N GLN A 31 25.54 -4.62 24.91
CA GLN A 31 26.41 -3.52 24.47
C GLN A 31 26.35 -3.42 22.93
N LEU A 32 25.85 -2.28 22.44
CA LEU A 32 25.85 -1.92 21.04
C LEU A 32 27.24 -1.39 20.65
N HIS A 33 27.98 -2.18 19.88
CA HIS A 33 29.19 -1.75 19.21
C HIS A 33 28.89 -0.61 18.22
N HIS A 34 29.39 0.59 18.53
CA HIS A 34 29.59 1.67 17.59
C HIS A 34 30.63 1.26 16.54
N ARG A 35 30.20 1.12 15.28
CA ARG A 35 31.09 1.03 14.13
C ARG A 35 31.03 2.36 13.37
N GLN A 36 31.97 3.25 13.70
CA GLN A 36 32.32 4.43 12.90
C GLN A 36 32.97 3.99 11.58
N PRO A 37 32.64 4.64 10.45
CA PRO A 37 33.54 4.73 9.31
C PRO A 37 34.26 6.09 9.32
N HIS A 38 35.50 6.07 9.81
CA HIS A 38 36.53 7.03 9.41
C HIS A 38 37.08 6.57 8.06
N HIS A 39 36.96 7.39 7.01
CA HIS A 39 37.93 7.57 5.92
C HIS A 39 37.25 8.25 4.73
N GLN A 40 37.34 9.58 4.65
CA GLN A 40 37.41 10.34 3.38
C GLN A 40 37.63 11.83 3.67
N GLN A 41 38.79 12.17 4.24
CA GLN A 41 39.27 13.55 4.31
C GLN A 41 40.81 13.53 4.35
N GLN A 42 41.43 13.21 3.22
CA GLN A 42 42.85 13.51 2.99
C GLN A 42 43.16 13.33 1.51
N GLN A 43 42.85 14.35 0.70
CA GLN A 43 43.51 14.60 -0.59
C GLN A 43 43.05 15.95 -1.17
N GLN A 44 43.10 17.01 -0.35
CA GLN A 44 42.86 18.37 -0.85
C GLN A 44 43.69 19.40 -0.08
N GLN A 45 44.98 19.13 0.11
CA GLN A 45 45.89 20.13 0.67
C GLN A 45 47.33 19.84 0.30
N GLU A 46 47.66 19.90 -0.99
CA GLU A 46 49.03 20.11 -1.45
C GLU A 46 49.00 20.51 -2.94
N ARG A 47 48.76 21.80 -3.20
CA ARG A 47 49.20 22.54 -4.40
C ARG A 47 48.72 23.99 -4.34
N GLN A 48 49.15 24.71 -3.30
CA GLN A 48 49.31 26.16 -3.38
C GLN A 48 50.79 26.44 -3.10
N GLY A 49 51.55 26.50 -4.19
CA GLY A 49 52.97 26.86 -4.19
C GLY A 49 53.21 27.77 -5.38
N CYS A 50 53.61 29.00 -5.08
CA CYS A 50 53.83 30.12 -5.97
C CYS A 50 54.67 29.80 -7.21
N GLY A 51 54.31 30.41 -8.34
CA GLY A 51 55.13 30.41 -9.55
C GLY A 51 54.58 31.39 -10.58
N MET A 52 54.93 32.66 -10.44
CA MET A 52 54.84 33.64 -11.52
C MET A 52 55.84 33.22 -12.61
N GLY A 53 55.33 32.66 -13.71
CA GLY A 53 56.12 32.30 -14.88
C GLY A 53 55.26 32.37 -16.12
N ALA A 54 55.77 33.06 -17.15
CA ALA A 54 55.11 33.31 -18.42
C ALA A 54 54.56 32.01 -19.08
N PRO A 55 53.45 32.09 -19.84
CA PRO A 55 52.88 30.93 -20.50
C PRO A 55 53.88 30.32 -21.51
N PRO A 56 54.24 29.03 -21.38
CA PRO A 56 54.98 28.35 -22.43
C PRO A 56 54.08 28.15 -23.67
N PRO A 57 54.65 28.17 -24.88
CA PRO A 57 53.91 27.89 -26.11
C PRO A 57 53.32 26.48 -26.04
N GLN A 58 52.02 26.37 -26.29
CA GLN A 58 51.30 25.10 -26.33
C GLN A 58 51.93 24.16 -27.36
N PRO A 59 52.41 22.97 -26.96
CA PRO A 59 52.70 21.91 -27.91
C PRO A 59 51.38 21.43 -28.52
N GLN A 60 51.25 21.60 -29.83
CA GLN A 60 50.17 21.00 -30.60
C GLN A 60 50.21 19.48 -30.40
N PRO A 61 49.12 18.84 -29.91
CA PRO A 61 49.11 17.40 -29.76
C PRO A 61 49.19 16.73 -31.13
N PRO A 62 50.06 15.71 -31.30
CA PRO A 62 50.18 14.99 -32.56
C PRO A 62 48.87 14.24 -32.84
N GLY A 63 48.25 14.58 -33.96
CA GLY A 63 47.37 13.76 -34.78
C GLY A 63 46.58 12.67 -34.07
N SER A 64 45.65 13.04 -33.19
CA SER A 64 44.57 12.12 -32.81
C SER A 64 43.61 12.01 -33.99
N TYR A 65 43.81 10.96 -34.80
CA TYR A 65 42.78 10.35 -35.64
C TYR A 65 41.65 9.83 -34.74
N TYR A 66 40.87 10.74 -34.17
CA TYR A 66 39.51 10.39 -33.80
C TYR A 66 38.71 10.39 -35.11
N PRO A 67 38.10 9.27 -35.51
CA PRO A 67 37.11 9.33 -36.59
C PRO A 67 36.11 10.39 -36.17
N ALA A 68 35.84 11.34 -37.06
CA ALA A 68 34.85 12.38 -36.85
C ALA A 68 33.54 11.68 -36.46
N LYS A 69 33.31 11.54 -35.15
CA LYS A 69 31.99 11.31 -34.59
C LYS A 69 31.25 12.54 -35.03
N GLY A 70 30.44 12.37 -36.07
CA GLY A 70 29.60 13.41 -36.65
C GLY A 70 28.87 14.15 -35.54
N PRO A 71 28.37 15.37 -35.83
CA PRO A 71 27.69 16.19 -34.84
C PRO A 71 26.74 15.29 -34.06
N TYR A 72 26.92 15.23 -32.73
CA TYR A 72 26.07 14.47 -31.83
C TYR A 72 24.65 14.93 -32.08
N ALA A 73 23.98 14.28 -33.04
CA ALA A 73 22.60 14.51 -33.34
C ALA A 73 21.92 14.15 -32.03
N ALA A 74 21.38 15.18 -31.36
CA ALA A 74 20.58 14.97 -30.18
C ALA A 74 19.63 13.82 -30.50
N PRO A 75 19.55 12.78 -29.64
CA PRO A 75 18.73 11.62 -29.92
C PRO A 75 17.36 12.14 -30.38
N PRO A 76 16.85 11.65 -31.52
CA PRO A 76 15.63 12.19 -32.12
C PRO A 76 14.58 12.26 -31.03
N GLN A 77 14.11 13.48 -30.76
CA GLN A 77 13.08 13.71 -29.76
C GLN A 77 11.91 12.81 -30.14
N PRO A 78 11.45 11.91 -29.25
CA PRO A 78 10.33 11.04 -29.55
C PRO A 78 9.15 11.92 -30.00
N GLN A 79 8.75 11.77 -31.26
CA GLN A 79 7.59 12.47 -31.82
C GLN A 79 6.34 11.87 -31.21
N TYR A 80 5.91 12.40 -30.07
CA TYR A 80 4.63 12.07 -29.50
C TYR A 80 3.55 12.68 -30.37
N SER A 81 2.76 11.84 -31.03
CA SER A 81 1.53 12.29 -31.67
C SER A 81 0.67 12.99 -30.61
N PRO A 82 0.14 14.19 -30.90
CA PRO A 82 -0.65 14.94 -29.92
C PRO A 82 -1.85 14.08 -29.50
N LEU A 83 -1.97 13.84 -28.20
CA LEU A 83 -3.10 13.11 -27.65
C LEU A 83 -4.41 13.86 -27.92
N PRO A 84 -5.53 13.17 -28.18
CA PRO A 84 -6.83 13.81 -28.33
C PRO A 84 -7.16 14.69 -27.11
N ALA A 85 -7.64 15.91 -27.34
CA ALA A 85 -7.95 16.87 -26.26
C ALA A 85 -8.94 16.30 -25.22
N ALA A 86 -9.87 15.45 -25.65
CA ALA A 86 -10.79 14.74 -24.76
C ALA A 86 -10.06 13.83 -23.76
N LEU A 87 -9.03 13.11 -24.20
CA LEU A 87 -8.27 12.21 -23.33
C LEU A 87 -7.43 13.00 -22.31
N LEU A 88 -6.89 14.15 -22.71
CA LEU A 88 -6.20 15.06 -21.80
C LEU A 88 -7.17 15.65 -20.75
N ALA A 89 -8.39 16.00 -21.15
CA ALA A 89 -9.43 16.45 -20.23
C ALA A 89 -9.82 15.34 -19.24
N ASP A 90 -9.97 14.10 -19.71
CA ASP A 90 -10.26 12.94 -18.85
C ASP A 90 -9.11 12.64 -17.89
N ALA A 91 -7.85 12.77 -18.34
CA ALA A 91 -6.67 12.62 -17.49
C ALA A 91 -6.58 13.71 -16.39
N ALA A 92 -6.99 14.94 -16.71
CA ALA A 92 -7.12 16.03 -15.74
C ALA A 92 -8.35 15.89 -14.82
N SER A 93 -9.32 15.06 -15.21
CA SER A 93 -10.57 14.90 -14.47
C SER A 93 -10.38 14.19 -13.12
N SER A 94 -11.45 14.21 -12.33
CA SER A 94 -11.55 13.52 -11.05
C SER A 94 -11.82 12.01 -11.15
N GLN A 95 -12.09 11.51 -12.36
CA GLN A 95 -12.53 10.13 -12.56
C GLN A 95 -11.34 9.17 -12.55
N ALA A 96 -11.54 7.95 -12.04
CA ALA A 96 -10.53 6.91 -12.18
C ALA A 96 -10.38 6.55 -13.67
N LEU A 97 -9.16 6.61 -14.20
CA LEU A 97 -8.86 6.34 -15.60
C LEU A 97 -7.95 5.13 -15.67
N LEU A 98 -8.35 4.08 -16.39
CA LEU A 98 -7.61 2.83 -16.46
C LEU A 98 -7.19 2.52 -17.90
N PRO A 99 -6.03 1.86 -18.10
CA PRO A 99 -5.50 1.59 -19.44
C PRO A 99 -6.38 0.62 -20.22
N SER A 100 -7.10 -0.29 -19.55
CA SER A 100 -7.96 -1.27 -20.21
C SER A 100 -9.00 -1.87 -19.26
N ARG A 101 -10.02 -2.51 -19.86
CA ARG A 101 -10.99 -3.36 -19.13
C ARG A 101 -10.31 -4.53 -18.43
N THR A 102 -9.29 -5.10 -19.05
CA THR A 102 -8.51 -6.22 -18.49
C THR A 102 -7.77 -5.79 -17.24
N ALA A 103 -7.17 -4.59 -17.23
CA ALA A 103 -6.51 -4.06 -16.04
C ALA A 103 -7.51 -3.84 -14.90
N LEU A 104 -8.69 -3.29 -15.18
CA LEU A 104 -9.76 -3.18 -14.19
C LEU A 104 -10.17 -4.56 -13.65
N ALA A 105 -10.47 -5.51 -14.54
CA ALA A 105 -10.88 -6.85 -14.14
C ALA A 105 -9.80 -7.55 -13.31
N ALA A 106 -8.52 -7.42 -13.67
CA ALA A 106 -7.41 -8.00 -12.93
C ALA A 106 -7.28 -7.39 -11.52
N LEU A 107 -7.35 -6.05 -11.40
CA LEU A 107 -7.34 -5.37 -10.10
C LEU A 107 -8.55 -5.74 -9.23
N LEU A 108 -9.69 -6.07 -9.84
CA LEU A 108 -10.87 -6.51 -9.13
C LEU A 108 -10.78 -7.98 -8.69
N ALA A 109 -10.31 -8.86 -9.58
CA ALA A 109 -10.38 -10.30 -9.37
C ALA A 109 -9.15 -10.88 -8.68
N VAL A 110 -7.93 -10.43 -9.02
CA VAL A 110 -6.69 -11.06 -8.55
C VAL A 110 -6.52 -10.94 -7.03
N PRO A 111 -6.68 -9.76 -6.39
CA PRO A 111 -6.59 -9.67 -4.93
C PRO A 111 -7.61 -10.55 -4.21
N LEU A 112 -8.84 -10.60 -4.71
CA LEU A 112 -9.90 -11.45 -4.15
C LEU A 112 -9.60 -12.93 -4.30
N ALA A 113 -9.16 -13.34 -5.49
CA ALA A 113 -8.80 -14.73 -5.76
C ALA A 113 -7.63 -15.17 -4.89
N LEU A 114 -6.58 -14.36 -4.76
CA LEU A 114 -5.43 -14.66 -3.91
C LEU A 114 -5.82 -14.73 -2.42
N TRP A 115 -6.66 -13.81 -1.96
CA TRP A 115 -7.20 -13.85 -0.59
C TRP A 115 -8.03 -15.11 -0.35
N GLY A 116 -8.96 -15.43 -1.24
CA GLY A 116 -9.78 -16.64 -1.17
C GLY A 116 -8.95 -17.92 -1.22
N CYS A 117 -7.94 -17.97 -2.10
CA CYS A 117 -6.99 -19.08 -2.18
C CYS A 117 -6.16 -19.22 -0.90
N ALA A 118 -5.70 -18.11 -0.29
CA ALA A 118 -4.93 -18.14 0.94
C ALA A 118 -5.77 -18.70 2.11
N VAL A 119 -7.00 -18.23 2.28
CA VAL A 119 -7.92 -18.75 3.30
C VAL A 119 -8.28 -20.20 3.00
N GLY A 120 -8.64 -20.53 1.77
CA GLY A 120 -8.99 -21.89 1.35
C GLY A 120 -7.85 -22.88 1.51
N ALA A 121 -6.61 -22.49 1.20
CA ALA A 121 -5.42 -23.30 1.45
C ALA A 121 -5.18 -23.50 2.96
N GLY A 122 -5.41 -22.48 3.78
CA GLY A 122 -5.31 -22.59 5.23
C GLY A 122 -6.33 -23.58 5.79
N VAL A 123 -7.58 -23.51 5.32
CA VAL A 123 -8.65 -24.45 5.66
C VAL A 123 -8.34 -25.87 5.21
N ALA A 124 -7.83 -26.05 3.98
CA ALA A 124 -7.48 -27.36 3.45
C ALA A 124 -6.29 -28.00 4.20
N ALA A 125 -5.39 -27.17 4.72
CA ALA A 125 -4.26 -27.58 5.53
C ALA A 125 -4.54 -27.52 7.05
N ALA A 126 -5.81 -27.37 7.45
CA ALA A 126 -6.19 -27.25 8.85
C ALA A 126 -5.73 -28.49 9.63
N GLU A 127 -4.95 -28.25 10.67
CA GLU A 127 -4.46 -29.29 11.56
C GLU A 127 -5.16 -29.16 12.89
N PRO A 128 -5.71 -30.26 13.45
CA PRO A 128 -6.20 -30.22 14.81
C PRO A 128 -5.01 -29.88 15.73
N LEU A 129 -5.23 -28.94 16.63
CA LEU A 129 -4.24 -28.62 17.66
C LEU A 129 -3.91 -29.89 18.44
N LYS A 130 -2.63 -30.11 18.72
CA LYS A 130 -2.21 -31.22 19.59
C LYS A 130 -3.00 -31.14 20.90
N GLU A 131 -3.54 -32.27 21.35
CA GLU A 131 -4.32 -32.35 22.59
C GLU A 131 -3.54 -31.67 23.74
N GLY A 132 -4.17 -30.67 24.37
CA GLY A 132 -3.59 -29.92 25.48
C GLY A 132 -2.78 -28.67 25.10
N ALA A 133 -2.47 -28.42 23.83
CA ALA A 133 -1.87 -27.15 23.40
C ALA A 133 -2.93 -26.05 23.35
N ALA A 134 -2.72 -24.95 24.07
CA ALA A 134 -3.58 -23.79 23.94
C ALA A 134 -3.28 -23.05 22.63
N ARG A 135 -4.32 -22.54 21.94
CA ARG A 135 -4.17 -21.74 20.70
C ARG A 135 -3.15 -20.60 20.82
N ARG A 136 -2.98 -20.05 22.03
CA ARG A 136 -2.04 -18.97 22.34
C ARG A 136 -0.56 -19.37 22.32
N ASP A 137 -0.25 -20.65 22.43
CA ASP A 137 1.13 -21.15 22.54
C ASP A 137 1.72 -21.55 21.17
N PHE A 138 0.91 -21.47 20.10
CA PHE A 138 1.34 -21.79 18.75
C PHE A 138 2.01 -20.58 18.08
N GLU A 139 3.27 -20.75 17.68
CA GLU A 139 4.03 -19.78 16.90
C GLU A 139 4.00 -20.15 15.41
N HIS A 140 3.46 -19.26 14.57
CA HIS A 140 3.53 -19.39 13.11
C HIS A 140 4.60 -18.45 12.53
N PRO A 141 5.09 -18.68 11.29
CA PRO A 141 6.17 -17.89 10.70
C PRO A 141 5.90 -16.37 10.60
N LEU A 142 4.63 -15.97 10.66
CA LEU A 142 4.19 -14.57 10.57
C LEU A 142 3.72 -14.00 11.91
N ILE A 143 3.96 -14.68 13.04
CA ILE A 143 3.50 -14.22 14.35
C ILE A 143 4.02 -12.82 14.72
N GLY A 144 5.24 -12.48 14.27
CA GLY A 144 5.79 -11.14 14.45
C GLY A 144 5.01 -10.07 13.68
N PHE A 145 4.64 -10.36 12.43
CA PHE A 145 3.79 -9.47 11.64
C PHE A 145 2.40 -9.34 12.28
N ASP A 146 1.76 -10.45 12.64
CA ASP A 146 0.46 -10.44 13.31
C ASP A 146 0.49 -9.58 14.59
N ARG A 147 1.41 -9.92 15.51
CA ARG A 147 1.48 -9.32 16.84
C ARG A 147 1.86 -7.85 16.82
N TYR A 148 2.87 -7.46 16.04
CA TYR A 148 3.44 -6.10 16.09
C TYR A 148 2.86 -5.16 15.04
N VAL A 149 2.35 -5.70 13.93
CA VAL A 149 1.88 -4.89 12.80
C VAL A 149 0.38 -5.02 12.64
N PHE A 150 -0.13 -6.22 12.41
CA PHE A 150 -1.53 -6.39 11.98
C PHE A 150 -2.53 -6.16 13.13
N ARG A 151 -2.28 -6.66 14.34
CA ARG A 151 -3.17 -6.41 15.49
C ARG A 151 -3.16 -4.95 15.94
N VAL A 152 -2.00 -4.28 15.88
CA VAL A 152 -1.84 -2.91 16.35
C VAL A 152 -2.32 -1.90 15.31
N TRP A 153 -1.93 -2.12 14.05
CA TRP A 153 -2.08 -1.15 12.97
C TRP A 153 -2.98 -1.62 11.83
N GLY A 154 -3.51 -2.84 11.87
CA GLY A 154 -4.26 -3.48 10.77
C GLY A 154 -5.27 -2.58 10.05
N PRO A 155 -6.20 -1.91 10.77
CA PRO A 155 -7.15 -0.98 10.15
C PRO A 155 -6.50 0.23 9.46
N LEU A 156 -5.31 0.63 9.92
CA LEU A 156 -4.57 1.81 9.49
C LEU A 156 -3.50 1.50 8.44
N LEU A 157 -3.16 0.23 8.20
CA LEU A 157 -2.15 -0.16 7.21
C LEU A 157 -2.38 0.44 5.82
N PRO A 158 -3.62 0.50 5.28
CA PRO A 158 -3.87 1.11 3.98
C PRO A 158 -3.66 2.64 3.96
N LEU A 159 -3.62 3.30 5.13
CA LEU A 159 -3.36 4.73 5.21
C LEU A 159 -1.92 5.07 4.85
N ALA A 160 -0.96 4.19 5.09
CA ALA A 160 0.45 4.45 4.79
C ALA A 160 0.69 4.72 3.28
N PRO A 161 0.35 3.81 2.33
CA PRO A 161 0.51 4.09 0.90
C PRO A 161 -0.36 5.25 0.43
N TYR A 162 -1.54 5.43 1.01
CA TYR A 162 -2.42 6.57 0.73
C TYR A 162 -1.78 7.92 1.10
N LEU A 163 -1.18 8.03 2.29
CA LEU A 163 -0.48 9.24 2.72
C LEU A 163 0.74 9.53 1.85
N VAL A 164 1.47 8.50 1.43
CA VAL A 164 2.57 8.63 0.46
C VAL A 164 2.07 9.22 -0.86
N ARG A 165 0.92 8.75 -1.36
CA ARG A 165 0.31 9.25 -2.60
C ARG A 165 -0.18 10.69 -2.48
N ILE A 166 -0.76 11.06 -1.33
CA ILE A 166 -1.13 12.45 -1.04
C ILE A 166 0.10 13.35 -0.99
N ALA A 167 1.14 12.93 -0.28
CA ALA A 167 2.39 13.68 -0.18
C ALA A 167 3.00 13.90 -1.58
N ALA A 168 2.97 12.88 -2.44
CA ALA A 168 3.42 12.98 -3.83
C ALA A 168 2.62 14.03 -4.63
N ALA A 169 1.29 13.98 -4.52
CA ALA A 169 0.41 14.93 -5.20
C ALA A 169 0.62 16.37 -4.68
N ALA A 170 0.77 16.54 -3.37
CA ALA A 170 1.03 17.83 -2.74
C ALA A 170 2.40 18.39 -3.14
N ALA A 171 3.45 17.57 -3.12
CA ALA A 171 4.80 17.95 -3.50
C ALA A 171 4.87 18.36 -4.98
N GLY A 172 4.24 17.59 -5.88
CA GLY A 172 4.16 17.94 -7.30
C GLY A 172 3.44 19.27 -7.53
N ASN A 173 2.35 19.53 -6.81
CA ASN A 173 1.63 20.79 -6.88
C ASN A 173 2.44 21.98 -6.32
N ALA A 174 3.17 21.79 -5.23
CA ALA A 174 4.03 22.81 -4.64
C ALA A 174 5.21 23.13 -5.57
N ALA A 175 5.90 22.12 -6.08
CA ALA A 175 7.00 22.27 -7.02
C ALA A 175 6.53 22.97 -8.31
N ALA A 176 5.39 22.59 -8.87
CA ALA A 176 4.81 23.29 -10.01
C ALA A 176 4.61 24.78 -9.71
N ARG A 177 4.07 25.15 -8.54
CA ARG A 177 3.89 26.58 -8.18
C ARG A 177 5.20 27.36 -8.07
N LEU A 178 6.26 26.72 -7.57
CA LEU A 178 7.56 27.38 -7.36
C LEU A 178 8.35 27.54 -8.67
N PHE A 179 8.24 26.57 -9.58
CA PHE A 179 9.05 26.52 -10.80
C PHE A 179 8.28 26.90 -12.07
N THR A 180 6.98 27.20 -11.99
CA THR A 180 6.30 27.89 -13.09
C THR A 180 6.69 29.36 -12.99
N PRO A 181 7.57 29.89 -13.87
CA PRO A 181 7.85 31.31 -13.86
C PRO A 181 6.52 32.03 -14.01
N THR A 182 6.18 32.90 -13.07
CA THR A 182 5.17 33.92 -13.28
C THR A 182 5.65 34.75 -14.45
N SER A 183 5.27 34.36 -15.67
CA SER A 183 5.46 35.12 -16.89
C SER A 183 4.51 36.32 -16.89
N SER A 184 4.58 37.13 -15.83
CA SER A 184 3.89 38.41 -15.67
C SER A 184 4.52 39.53 -16.52
N SER A 185 5.36 39.19 -17.50
CA SER A 185 6.01 40.17 -18.38
C SER A 185 5.86 39.87 -19.89
N MET A 186 4.89 39.03 -20.29
CA MET A 186 4.42 39.05 -21.68
C MET A 186 3.27 40.05 -21.81
N ARG A 187 3.67 41.24 -22.23
CA ARG A 187 2.87 42.40 -22.61
C ARG A 187 1.60 41.95 -23.34
N VAL A 188 0.46 42.22 -22.70
CA VAL A 188 -0.90 42.06 -23.20
C VAL A 188 -1.02 42.71 -24.58
N VAL A 189 -0.98 41.90 -25.65
CA VAL A 189 -1.53 42.29 -26.94
C VAL A 189 -3.05 42.19 -26.79
N ARG A 190 -3.64 43.36 -26.58
CA ARG A 190 -5.08 43.64 -26.41
C ARG A 190 -5.85 43.00 -27.57
N GLY A 191 -6.66 41.97 -27.34
CA GLY A 191 -7.67 41.55 -28.32
C GLY A 191 -8.17 40.11 -28.23
N MET A 192 -7.34 39.15 -27.83
CA MET A 192 -7.78 37.78 -27.57
C MET A 192 -7.69 37.52 -26.08
N ARG A 193 -8.82 37.24 -25.41
CA ARG A 193 -8.80 36.64 -24.08
C ARG A 193 -7.89 35.41 -24.17
N PRO A 194 -6.70 35.40 -23.54
CA PRO A 194 -6.00 34.15 -23.40
C PRO A 194 -6.90 33.35 -22.46
N ALA A 195 -7.61 32.36 -23.00
CA ALA A 195 -8.09 31.28 -22.18
C ALA A 195 -6.84 30.81 -21.46
N ALA A 196 -6.70 31.15 -20.17
CA ALA A 196 -5.53 30.79 -19.38
C ALA A 196 -5.36 29.30 -19.62
N VAL A 197 -4.28 28.93 -20.33
CA VAL A 197 -3.96 27.54 -20.63
C VAL A 197 -3.58 26.95 -19.28
N GLN A 198 -4.61 26.62 -18.49
CA GLN A 198 -4.47 25.85 -17.28
C GLN A 198 -3.86 24.55 -17.76
N GLN A 199 -2.56 24.39 -17.50
CA GLN A 199 -1.91 23.11 -17.73
C GLN A 199 -2.78 22.04 -17.05
N PRO A 200 -3.21 21.01 -17.79
CA PRO A 200 -4.06 19.96 -17.24
C PRO A 200 -3.35 19.35 -16.03
N ARG A 201 -3.88 19.60 -14.84
CA ARG A 201 -3.37 19.02 -13.59
C ARG A 201 -4.23 17.81 -13.24
N PRO A 202 -3.63 16.72 -12.75
CA PRO A 202 -4.42 15.61 -12.24
C PRO A 202 -5.25 16.09 -11.05
N GLY A 203 -6.56 15.82 -11.08
CA GLY A 203 -7.48 16.19 -10.01
C GLY A 203 -7.09 15.54 -8.67
N VAL A 204 -7.07 16.34 -7.59
CA VAL A 204 -6.77 15.90 -6.20
C VAL A 204 -7.88 15.00 -5.61
N THR A 205 -8.92 14.72 -6.40
CA THR A 205 -10.13 14.01 -5.97
C THR A 205 -9.97 12.49 -5.88
N LEU A 206 -9.00 11.89 -6.56
CA LEU A 206 -8.75 10.43 -6.45
C LEU A 206 -8.36 10.03 -5.02
N PRO A 207 -7.46 10.77 -4.33
CA PRO A 207 -7.27 10.61 -2.89
C PRO A 207 -8.56 10.76 -2.07
N LEU A 208 -9.41 11.75 -2.36
CA LEU A 208 -10.67 11.94 -1.61
C LEU A 208 -11.62 10.75 -1.78
N LEU A 209 -11.65 10.14 -2.97
CA LEU A 209 -12.42 8.92 -3.20
C LEU A 209 -11.87 7.73 -2.39
N SER A 210 -10.55 7.55 -2.33
CA SER A 210 -9.95 6.55 -1.42
C SER A 210 -10.33 6.82 0.03
N LEU A 211 -10.25 8.08 0.47
CA LEU A 211 -10.60 8.46 1.84
C LEU A 211 -12.06 8.15 2.17
N ALA A 212 -12.97 8.40 1.23
CA ALA A 212 -14.38 8.08 1.41
C ALA A 212 -14.61 6.57 1.56
N VAL A 213 -13.93 5.75 0.75
CA VAL A 213 -13.98 4.28 0.87
C VAL A 213 -13.42 3.84 2.21
N TYR A 214 -12.27 4.37 2.64
CA TYR A 214 -11.66 4.04 3.92
C TYR A 214 -12.54 4.47 5.09
N GLY A 215 -13.11 5.67 5.03
CA GLY A 215 -14.04 6.19 6.03
C GLY A 215 -15.28 5.31 6.15
N ALA A 216 -15.86 4.87 5.01
CA ALA A 216 -16.99 3.96 5.01
C ALA A 216 -16.64 2.60 5.63
N ILE A 217 -15.49 2.03 5.28
CA ILE A 217 -15.02 0.75 5.85
C ILE A 217 -14.77 0.87 7.34
N ILE A 218 -14.10 1.92 7.80
CA ILE A 218 -13.85 2.19 9.22
C ILE A 218 -15.19 2.32 9.97
N ALA A 219 -16.15 3.08 9.42
CA ALA A 219 -17.47 3.23 10.02
C ALA A 219 -18.19 1.88 10.15
N VAL A 220 -18.19 1.05 9.10
CA VAL A 220 -18.77 -0.31 9.16
C VAL A 220 -18.08 -1.15 10.22
N ARG A 221 -16.75 -1.11 10.32
CA ARG A 221 -16.00 -1.84 11.37
C ARG A 221 -16.39 -1.39 12.78
N VAL A 222 -16.51 -0.09 13.02
CA VAL A 222 -16.94 0.45 14.32
C VAL A 222 -18.35 -0.02 14.65
N LEU A 223 -19.28 0.05 13.70
CA LEU A 223 -20.66 -0.42 13.90
C LEU A 223 -20.71 -1.91 14.22
N LEU A 224 -19.94 -2.74 13.51
CA LEU A 224 -19.87 -4.18 13.77
C LEU A 224 -19.24 -4.48 15.12
N TYR A 225 -18.21 -3.74 15.52
CA TYR A 225 -17.60 -3.88 16.84
C TYR A 225 -18.59 -3.51 17.96
N LEU A 226 -19.32 -2.40 17.83
CA LEU A 226 -20.35 -2.00 18.80
C LEU A 226 -21.51 -3.02 18.84
N GLY A 227 -21.91 -3.54 17.69
CA GLY A 227 -22.89 -4.62 17.58
C GLY A 227 -22.42 -5.90 18.27
N HIS A 228 -21.16 -6.28 18.05
CA HIS A 228 -20.54 -7.43 18.69
C HIS A 228 -20.49 -7.29 20.21
N LEU A 229 -20.04 -6.13 20.73
CA LEU A 229 -20.05 -5.84 22.17
C LEU A 229 -21.46 -5.94 22.77
N SER A 230 -22.46 -5.44 22.05
CA SER A 230 -23.85 -5.49 22.49
C SER A 230 -24.39 -6.92 22.51
N PHE A 231 -24.04 -7.72 21.50
CA PHE A 231 -24.43 -9.12 21.40
C PHE A 231 -23.74 -10.01 22.45
N GLN A 232 -22.45 -9.79 22.70
CA GLN A 232 -21.71 -10.54 23.74
C GLN A 232 -22.35 -10.37 25.12
N ARG A 233 -22.79 -9.16 25.45
CA ARG A 233 -23.51 -8.88 26.71
C ARG A 233 -24.84 -9.65 26.82
N ALA A 234 -25.45 -10.00 25.69
CA ALA A 234 -26.76 -10.65 25.65
C ALA A 234 -26.68 -12.19 25.60
N VAL A 235 -25.71 -12.77 24.87
CA VAL A 235 -25.77 -14.19 24.47
C VAL A 235 -24.62 -15.06 25.02
N ALA A 236 -23.63 -14.49 25.72
CA ALA A 236 -22.49 -15.22 26.33
C ALA A 236 -21.80 -16.24 25.40
N ARG A 237 -21.90 -16.05 24.07
CA ARG A 237 -21.22 -16.85 23.05
C ARG A 237 -20.30 -15.95 22.24
N VAL A 238 -19.08 -16.43 22.05
CA VAL A 238 -18.12 -15.85 21.12
C VAL A 238 -18.49 -16.39 19.74
N VAL A 239 -19.04 -15.54 18.88
CA VAL A 239 -19.54 -15.92 17.55
C VAL A 239 -18.73 -15.15 16.52
N VAL A 240 -18.00 -15.89 15.69
CA VAL A 240 -17.17 -15.46 14.54
C VAL A 240 -15.72 -15.06 14.85
N SER A 241 -14.83 -15.64 14.04
CA SER A 241 -13.46 -15.23 13.77
C SER A 241 -13.39 -13.77 13.32
N ASP A 242 -13.26 -12.86 14.28
CA ASP A 242 -13.05 -11.44 14.01
C ASP A 242 -11.85 -11.21 13.07
N HIS A 243 -10.79 -12.02 13.15
CA HIS A 243 -9.55 -11.76 12.42
C HIS A 243 -9.67 -11.92 10.90
N LEU A 244 -10.20 -13.06 10.41
CA LEU A 244 -10.43 -13.29 8.97
C LEU A 244 -11.46 -12.32 8.38
N PHE A 245 -12.54 -12.09 9.13
CA PHE A 245 -13.60 -11.18 8.71
C PHE A 245 -13.10 -9.73 8.62
N LEU A 246 -12.37 -9.26 9.63
CA LEU A 246 -11.76 -7.93 9.61
C LEU A 246 -10.62 -7.83 8.60
N GLY A 247 -9.90 -8.93 8.32
CA GLY A 247 -8.90 -9.01 7.26
C GLY A 247 -9.48 -8.69 5.89
N ALA A 248 -10.71 -9.11 5.61
CA ALA A 248 -11.42 -8.77 4.37
C ALA A 248 -11.52 -7.25 4.15
N SER A 249 -11.74 -6.47 5.21
CA SER A 249 -11.81 -5.02 5.12
C SER A 249 -10.46 -4.38 4.75
N VAL A 250 -9.35 -4.94 5.25
CA VAL A 250 -7.99 -4.47 4.94
C VAL A 250 -7.65 -4.77 3.48
N VAL A 251 -8.00 -5.97 3.00
CA VAL A 251 -7.85 -6.34 1.59
C VAL A 251 -8.66 -5.40 0.69
N ALA A 252 -9.89 -5.06 1.07
CA ALA A 252 -10.75 -4.15 0.30
C ALA A 252 -10.13 -2.75 0.18
N CYS A 253 -9.57 -2.21 1.27
CA CYS A 253 -8.86 -0.93 1.25
C CYS A 253 -7.63 -0.96 0.33
N PHE A 254 -6.76 -1.98 0.45
CA PHE A 254 -5.60 -2.09 -0.43
C PHE A 254 -5.99 -2.31 -1.89
N GLN A 255 -7.06 -3.04 -2.16
CA GLN A 255 -7.57 -3.23 -3.51
C GLN A 255 -8.02 -1.90 -4.14
N ALA A 256 -8.72 -1.06 -3.36
CA ALA A 256 -9.04 0.30 -3.79
C ALA A 256 -7.78 1.13 -4.02
N GLU A 257 -6.77 1.05 -3.14
CA GLU A 257 -5.50 1.78 -3.31
C GLU A 257 -4.75 1.36 -4.56
N LEU A 258 -4.68 0.06 -4.87
CA LEU A 258 -4.03 -0.45 -6.08
C LEU A 258 -4.69 0.10 -7.35
N LEU A 259 -6.03 0.18 -7.38
CA LEU A 259 -6.76 0.78 -8.49
C LEU A 259 -6.44 2.27 -8.64
N MET A 260 -6.38 3.00 -7.53
CA MET A 260 -6.10 4.43 -7.53
C MET A 260 -4.66 4.72 -7.94
N CYS A 261 -3.70 3.93 -7.46
CA CYS A 261 -2.31 3.99 -7.89
C CYS A 261 -2.17 3.72 -9.39
N LEU A 262 -2.82 2.68 -9.93
CA LEU A 262 -2.76 2.40 -11.36
C LEU A 262 -3.39 3.54 -12.19
N SER A 263 -4.50 4.09 -11.70
CA SER A 263 -5.12 5.25 -12.33
C SER A 263 -4.18 6.47 -12.34
N ASP A 264 -3.51 6.75 -11.24
CA ASP A 264 -2.57 7.88 -11.14
C ASP A 264 -1.34 7.68 -12.02
N ILE A 265 -0.81 6.44 -12.11
CA ILE A 265 0.28 6.09 -13.03
C ILE A 265 -0.14 6.32 -14.48
N TYR A 266 -1.33 5.84 -14.86
CA TYR A 266 -1.81 5.97 -16.24
C TYR A 266 -2.07 7.45 -16.60
N LYS A 267 -2.71 8.22 -15.71
CA LYS A 267 -2.89 9.66 -15.90
C LYS A 267 -1.56 10.40 -15.99
N ALA A 268 -0.59 10.05 -15.16
CA ALA A 268 0.74 10.64 -15.21
C ALA A 268 1.39 10.40 -16.57
N GLU A 269 1.30 9.18 -17.10
CA GLU A 269 1.84 8.85 -18.43
C GLU A 269 1.18 9.66 -19.55
N LEU A 270 -0.15 9.81 -19.53
CA LEU A 270 -0.87 10.62 -20.50
C LEU A 270 -0.50 12.12 -20.43
N LEU A 271 -0.15 12.60 -19.25
CA LEU A 271 0.24 13.99 -19.01
C LEU A 271 1.76 14.22 -19.12
N ARG A 272 2.56 13.20 -19.49
CA ARG A 272 4.03 13.26 -19.50
C ARG A 272 4.59 14.41 -20.33
N GLY A 273 3.96 14.74 -21.47
CA GLY A 273 4.39 15.86 -22.31
C GLY A 273 4.07 17.25 -21.74
N SER A 274 3.15 17.34 -20.78
CA SER A 274 2.70 18.61 -20.18
C SER A 274 3.20 18.84 -18.77
N ASP A 275 3.76 17.82 -18.12
CA ASP A 275 4.11 17.84 -16.70
C ASP A 275 5.59 17.50 -16.47
N PRO A 276 6.44 18.49 -16.15
CA PRO A 276 7.86 18.25 -15.92
C PRO A 276 8.14 17.39 -14.66
N TRP A 277 7.18 17.25 -13.76
CA TRP A 277 7.31 16.49 -12.50
C TRP A 277 6.72 15.08 -12.59
N VAL A 278 6.29 14.67 -13.78
CA VAL A 278 5.66 13.36 -14.03
C VAL A 278 6.52 12.21 -13.50
N GLY A 279 7.84 12.26 -13.70
CA GLY A 279 8.74 11.17 -13.29
C GLY A 279 8.78 10.97 -11.78
N ALA A 280 8.91 12.06 -11.00
CA ALA A 280 8.93 11.99 -9.55
C ALA A 280 7.58 11.50 -9.00
N ARG A 281 6.46 12.02 -9.51
CA ARG A 281 5.12 11.57 -9.11
C ARG A 281 4.91 10.10 -9.44
N GLN A 282 5.25 9.68 -10.66
CA GLN A 282 5.10 8.29 -11.11
C GLN A 282 5.93 7.35 -10.22
N LEU A 283 7.17 7.72 -9.88
CA LEU A 283 8.00 6.95 -8.96
C LEU A 283 7.34 6.78 -7.60
N THR A 284 6.79 7.85 -7.00
CA THR A 284 6.15 7.76 -5.68
C THR A 284 4.86 6.94 -5.70
N VAL A 285 4.03 7.07 -6.75
CA VAL A 285 2.82 6.27 -6.89
C VAL A 285 3.15 4.79 -7.13
N VAL A 286 4.17 4.50 -7.93
CA VAL A 286 4.67 3.13 -8.13
C VAL A 286 5.20 2.57 -6.82
N ALA A 287 5.95 3.34 -6.03
CA ALA A 287 6.41 2.91 -4.71
C ALA A 287 5.23 2.57 -3.79
N ALA A 288 4.20 3.44 -3.72
CA ALA A 288 2.99 3.18 -2.94
C ALA A 288 2.23 1.92 -3.41
N MET A 289 2.14 1.70 -4.73
CA MET A 289 1.55 0.50 -5.32
C MET A 289 2.33 -0.75 -4.91
N VAL A 290 3.66 -0.74 -5.06
CA VAL A 290 4.54 -1.87 -4.69
C VAL A 290 4.44 -2.16 -3.19
N THR A 291 4.50 -1.13 -2.34
CA THR A 291 4.30 -1.28 -0.89
C THR A 291 2.95 -1.91 -0.57
N SER A 292 1.88 -1.46 -1.23
CA SER A 292 0.53 -2.03 -1.06
C SER A 292 0.49 -3.52 -1.43
N MET A 293 1.13 -3.92 -2.53
CA MET A 293 1.22 -5.32 -2.94
C MET A 293 2.01 -6.16 -1.93
N PHE A 294 3.15 -5.66 -1.43
CA PHE A 294 3.93 -6.36 -0.41
C PHE A 294 3.12 -6.56 0.87
N VAL A 295 2.46 -5.52 1.38
CA VAL A 295 1.63 -5.63 2.59
C VAL A 295 0.48 -6.61 2.37
N LEU A 296 -0.17 -6.59 1.20
CA LEU A 296 -1.20 -7.59 0.85
C LEU A 296 -0.68 -9.03 0.90
N VAL A 297 0.54 -9.29 0.43
CA VAL A 297 1.14 -10.64 0.52
C VAL A 297 1.29 -11.07 1.98
N PHE A 298 1.75 -10.19 2.87
CA PHE A 298 1.81 -10.48 4.31
C PHE A 298 0.44 -10.69 4.91
N VAL A 299 -0.57 -9.89 4.53
CA VAL A 299 -1.96 -10.08 4.96
C VAL A 299 -2.48 -11.43 4.49
N TYR A 300 -2.24 -11.86 3.25
CA TYR A 300 -2.67 -13.18 2.77
C TYR A 300 -1.99 -14.31 3.53
N GLY A 301 -0.68 -14.19 3.80
CA GLY A 301 0.03 -15.14 4.62
C GLY A 301 -0.54 -15.23 6.04
N ASP A 302 -0.87 -14.09 6.65
CA ASP A 302 -1.50 -14.03 7.96
C ASP A 302 -2.89 -14.68 7.97
N MET A 303 -3.72 -14.42 6.95
CA MET A 303 -5.03 -15.05 6.80
C MET A 303 -4.92 -16.56 6.59
N TYR A 304 -3.92 -17.03 5.84
CA TYR A 304 -3.63 -18.47 5.71
C TYR A 304 -3.29 -19.08 7.07
N CYS A 305 -2.38 -18.45 7.83
CA CYS A 305 -1.99 -18.94 9.16
C CYS A 305 -3.20 -18.96 10.12
N THR A 306 -3.98 -17.89 10.09
CA THR A 306 -5.20 -17.73 10.88
C THR A 306 -6.21 -18.85 10.60
N ALA A 307 -6.50 -19.09 9.32
CA ALA A 307 -7.44 -20.13 8.91
C ALA A 307 -6.95 -21.55 9.23
N ARG A 308 -5.63 -21.79 9.17
CA ARG A 308 -5.04 -23.11 9.39
C ARG A 308 -4.99 -23.52 10.86
N TRP A 309 -4.62 -22.61 11.75
CA TRP A 309 -4.27 -22.96 13.15
C TRP A 309 -5.20 -22.37 14.20
N TYR A 310 -5.95 -21.31 13.88
CA TYR A 310 -6.70 -20.55 14.89
C TYR A 310 -8.22 -20.71 14.78
N HIS A 311 -8.73 -21.24 13.67
CA HIS A 311 -10.16 -21.35 13.41
C HIS A 311 -10.57 -22.70 12.84
N GLU A 312 -11.82 -23.07 13.11
CA GLU A 312 -12.43 -24.23 12.48
C GLU A 312 -12.65 -23.97 10.98
N PRO A 313 -12.53 -24.98 10.11
CA PRO A 313 -12.79 -24.87 8.68
C PRO A 313 -14.08 -24.13 8.32
N ALA A 314 -15.20 -24.51 8.96
CA ALA A 314 -16.51 -23.93 8.71
C ALA A 314 -16.59 -22.45 9.14
N GLU A 315 -15.94 -22.10 10.25
CA GLU A 315 -15.86 -20.73 10.75
C GLU A 315 -15.06 -19.85 9.78
N SER A 316 -13.93 -20.34 9.30
CA SER A 316 -13.06 -19.65 8.34
C SER A 316 -13.77 -19.38 7.01
N LEU A 317 -14.49 -20.39 6.47
CA LEU A 317 -15.27 -20.24 5.24
C LEU A 317 -16.46 -19.31 5.43
N GLY A 318 -17.13 -19.37 6.59
CA GLY A 318 -18.19 -18.44 6.95
C GLY A 318 -17.67 -17.00 7.01
N ALA A 319 -16.55 -16.77 7.71
CA ALA A 319 -15.91 -15.46 7.80
C ALA A 319 -15.46 -14.92 6.43
N LEU A 320 -14.93 -15.78 5.56
CA LEU A 320 -14.58 -15.46 4.18
C LEU A 320 -15.81 -14.98 3.39
N ALA A 321 -16.90 -15.74 3.41
CA ALA A 321 -18.12 -15.42 2.68
C ALA A 321 -18.77 -14.12 3.19
N VAL A 322 -18.90 -13.96 4.51
CA VAL A 322 -19.48 -12.76 5.12
C VAL A 322 -18.57 -11.55 4.90
N GLY A 323 -17.26 -11.69 5.03
CA GLY A 323 -16.28 -10.63 4.74
C GLY A 323 -16.31 -10.19 3.28
N ALA A 324 -16.44 -11.15 2.35
CA ALA A 324 -16.61 -10.85 0.94
C ALA A 324 -17.91 -10.07 0.67
N ALA A 325 -19.03 -10.48 1.28
CA ALA A 325 -20.31 -9.81 1.09
C ALA A 325 -20.34 -8.40 1.69
N VAL A 326 -19.79 -8.21 2.90
CA VAL A 326 -19.89 -6.95 3.65
C VAL A 326 -18.85 -5.92 3.16
N PHE A 327 -17.61 -6.34 2.90
CA PHE A 327 -16.53 -5.41 2.58
C PHE A 327 -16.16 -5.43 1.09
N GLN A 328 -15.98 -6.61 0.50
CA GLN A 328 -15.45 -6.70 -0.86
C GLN A 328 -16.49 -6.36 -1.92
N LEU A 329 -17.69 -6.93 -1.84
CA LEU A 329 -18.72 -6.73 -2.86
C LEU A 329 -19.09 -5.25 -3.04
N PRO A 330 -19.33 -4.45 -1.99
CA PRO A 330 -19.64 -3.02 -2.17
C PRO A 330 -18.48 -2.26 -2.82
N VAL A 331 -17.25 -2.55 -2.42
CA VAL A 331 -16.04 -1.90 -2.94
C VAL A 331 -15.80 -2.28 -4.41
N VAL A 332 -15.95 -3.55 -4.77
CA VAL A 332 -15.86 -4.05 -6.15
C VAL A 332 -16.92 -3.44 -7.04
N VAL A 333 -18.18 -3.43 -6.59
CA VAL A 333 -19.29 -2.81 -7.35
C VAL A 333 -19.03 -1.32 -7.54
N TRP A 334 -18.62 -0.61 -6.49
CA TRP A 334 -18.27 0.80 -6.57
C TRP A 334 -17.11 1.04 -7.54
N MET A 335 -16.02 0.28 -7.45
CA MET A 335 -14.86 0.37 -8.34
C MET A 335 -15.22 0.03 -9.79
N TRP A 336 -16.09 -0.96 -10.01
CA TRP A 336 -16.59 -1.32 -11.34
C TRP A 336 -17.39 -0.18 -11.96
N LEU A 337 -18.31 0.41 -11.21
CA LEU A 337 -19.14 1.53 -11.68
C LEU A 337 -18.31 2.78 -12.00
N HIS A 338 -17.30 3.09 -11.18
CA HIS A 338 -16.43 4.25 -11.39
C HIS A 338 -15.38 3.99 -12.48
N GLY A 339 -14.73 2.83 -12.45
CA GLY A 339 -13.69 2.44 -13.40
C GLY A 339 -14.23 2.30 -14.83
N ARG A 340 -15.49 1.86 -15.01
CA ARG A 340 -16.08 1.77 -16.36
C ARG A 340 -16.27 3.12 -17.04
N ARG A 341 -16.48 4.19 -16.28
CA ARG A 341 -16.68 5.54 -16.82
C ARG A 341 -15.40 6.11 -17.43
N GLY A 342 -14.24 5.76 -16.86
CA GLY A 342 -12.92 6.16 -17.35
C GLY A 342 -12.23 5.13 -18.25
N LEU A 343 -12.98 4.25 -18.92
CA LEU A 343 -12.41 3.41 -19.97
C LEU A 343 -12.47 4.13 -21.32
N PRO A 344 -11.44 3.98 -22.18
CA PRO A 344 -11.51 4.47 -23.55
C PRO A 344 -12.78 3.94 -24.22
N ARG A 345 -13.68 4.83 -24.66
CA ARG A 345 -14.83 4.44 -25.49
C ARG A 345 -14.23 3.92 -26.78
N GLY A 346 -14.31 2.60 -27.00
CA GLY A 346 -13.69 1.88 -28.11
C GLY A 346 -14.26 2.24 -29.49
N GLY A 347 -14.19 3.51 -29.87
CA GLY A 347 -14.53 4.03 -31.18
C GLY A 347 -13.25 4.53 -31.83
N GLY A 348 -12.63 3.66 -32.62
CA GLY A 348 -11.42 3.94 -33.38
C GLY A 348 -10.35 2.90 -33.09
N LYS A 349 -10.21 1.92 -33.99
CA LYS A 349 -8.89 1.32 -34.18
C LYS A 349 -7.91 2.48 -34.50
N PRO A 350 -6.70 2.49 -33.92
CA PRO A 350 -5.69 3.50 -34.26
C PRO A 350 -5.38 3.48 -35.75
#